data_AF-A0A7W6DC54-F1
#
_entry.id   AF-A0A7W6DC54-F1
#
_cell.length_a   1.000
_cell.length_b   1.000
_cell.length_c   1.000
_cell.angle_alpha   90.00
_cell.angle_beta   90.00
_cell.angle_gamma   90.00
#
_symmetry.space_group_name_H-M   'P 1'
#
loop_
_entity.id
_entity.type
_entity.pdbx_description
1 polymer ?
#
loop_
_entity_poly.entity_id
_entity_poly.type
_entity_poly.pdbx_seq_one_letter_code
_entity_poly.pdbx_strand_id
1 'polypeptide(L)'
;MKAGILTMLCGCVLLMDAPASGEDAHHVDCKNAETQMDMNACAAGDFEKADKALNARWLATKKAAAAWDHRVGSAEQPRGAEERLLKAQRAWLAYRDSQCAAVGFTVEGGSMQPMVVSGCLADLTRKRTEELGTLSDSFVN
;
A
#
# COMPACT_ATOMS: atom_id res chain seq x y z
N MET A 1 20.09 11.06 69.70
CA MET A 1 20.77 9.93 69.02
C MET A 1 19.92 9.51 67.83
N LYS A 2 20.57 9.31 66.66
CA LYS A 2 20.04 8.82 65.36
C LYS A 2 19.11 9.78 64.60
N ALA A 3 19.22 9.98 63.30
CA ALA A 3 20.21 9.57 62.30
C ALA A 3 20.08 10.52 61.09
N GLY A 4 21.21 10.96 60.53
CA GLY A 4 21.26 11.72 59.28
C GLY A 4 21.12 10.79 58.07
N ILE A 5 20.34 11.22 57.08
CA ILE A 5 20.25 10.56 55.78
C ILE A 5 21.26 11.24 54.86
N LEU A 6 22.30 10.48 54.53
CA LEU A 6 23.35 10.79 53.57
C LEU A 6 22.81 10.47 52.16
N THR A 7 22.48 11.51 51.38
CA THR A 7 22.08 11.37 49.98
C THR A 7 23.32 11.06 49.15
N MET A 8 23.54 9.77 48.87
CA MET A 8 24.61 9.27 48.02
C MET A 8 24.20 9.43 46.55
N LEU A 9 24.94 10.28 45.82
CA LEU A 9 24.87 10.44 44.37
C LEU A 9 25.20 9.10 43.68
N CYS A 10 24.23 8.53 42.96
CA CYS A 10 24.47 7.54 41.91
C CYS A 10 24.28 8.27 40.58
N GLY A 11 25.39 8.64 39.94
CA GLY A 11 25.39 9.25 38.63
C GLY A 11 24.95 8.25 37.56
N CYS A 12 23.69 8.33 37.14
CA CYS A 12 23.26 7.74 35.87
C CYS A 12 23.88 8.56 34.74
N VAL A 13 24.91 8.00 34.11
CA VAL A 13 25.33 8.42 32.76
C VAL A 13 24.16 8.11 31.83
N LEU A 14 23.37 9.12 31.49
CA LEU A 14 22.39 9.06 30.41
C LEU A 14 23.15 9.08 29.09
N LEU A 15 23.55 7.91 28.58
CA LEU A 15 23.86 7.77 27.17
C LEU A 15 22.54 7.96 26.40
N MET A 16 22.37 9.15 25.83
CA MET A 16 21.37 9.39 24.81
C MET A 16 21.85 8.67 23.55
N ASP A 17 21.45 7.43 23.36
CA ASP A 17 21.56 6.75 22.06
C ASP A 17 20.61 7.48 21.10
N ALA A 18 21.15 8.46 20.37
CA ALA A 18 20.44 9.09 19.27
C ALA A 18 20.11 8.01 18.23
N PRO A 19 18.90 8.01 17.64
CA PRO A 19 18.62 7.11 16.52
C PRO A 19 19.56 7.48 15.37
N ALA A 20 20.47 6.57 15.05
CA ALA A 20 21.25 6.65 13.83
C ALA A 20 20.28 6.42 12.66
N SER A 21 19.64 7.48 12.17
CA SER A 21 18.90 7.46 10.91
C SER A 21 19.92 7.53 9.77
N GLY A 22 20.61 6.40 9.55
CA GLY A 22 21.48 6.18 8.42
C GLY A 22 20.77 5.32 7.37
N GLU A 23 19.66 5.81 6.83
CA GLU A 23 19.18 5.32 5.54
C GLU A 23 19.78 6.25 4.50
N ASP A 24 21.01 5.96 4.07
CA ASP A 24 21.46 6.44 2.78
C ASP A 24 20.43 5.95 1.76
N ALA A 25 19.61 6.87 1.25
CA ALA A 25 18.69 6.59 0.17
C ALA A 25 19.53 6.22 -1.05
N HIS A 26 19.86 4.93 -1.17
CA HIS A 26 20.52 4.37 -2.32
C HIS A 26 19.62 4.63 -3.52
N HIS A 27 19.99 5.63 -4.31
CA HIS A 27 19.28 5.98 -5.53
C HIS A 27 19.59 4.92 -6.60
N VAL A 28 18.68 3.94 -6.74
CA VAL A 28 18.81 2.86 -7.71
C VAL A 28 18.45 3.39 -9.11
N ASP A 29 19.37 3.26 -10.08
CA ASP A 29 19.07 3.51 -11.48
C ASP A 29 18.31 2.32 -12.08
N CYS A 30 16.98 2.39 -12.03
CA CYS A 30 16.12 1.33 -12.54
C CYS A 30 16.20 1.09 -14.05
N LYS A 31 16.88 1.95 -14.81
CA LYS A 31 17.13 1.68 -16.24
C LYS A 31 18.31 0.75 -16.45
N ASN A 32 19.24 0.71 -15.50
CA ASN A 32 20.50 -0.03 -15.57
C ASN A 32 20.71 -0.89 -14.31
N ALA A 33 19.64 -1.38 -13.70
CA ALA A 33 19.73 -2.25 -12.52
C ALA A 33 20.39 -3.58 -12.88
N GLU A 34 21.58 -3.84 -12.36
CA GLU A 34 22.35 -5.06 -12.64
C GLU A 34 22.22 -6.11 -11.53
N THR A 35 22.13 -5.67 -10.27
CA THR A 35 22.02 -6.59 -9.14
C THR A 35 20.56 -6.98 -8.90
N GLN A 36 20.33 -8.20 -8.38
CA GLN A 36 18.99 -8.63 -8.00
C GLN A 36 18.38 -7.73 -6.90
N MET A 37 19.22 -7.13 -6.04
CA MET A 37 18.77 -6.18 -5.03
C MET A 37 18.21 -4.91 -5.68
N ASP A 38 18.92 -4.35 -6.66
CA ASP A 38 18.47 -3.18 -7.42
C ASP A 38 17.19 -3.47 -8.20
N MET A 39 17.12 -4.63 -8.86
CA MET A 39 15.92 -5.06 -9.59
C MET A 39 14.70 -5.20 -8.66
N ASN A 40 14.89 -5.79 -7.48
CA ASN A 40 13.85 -5.90 -6.46
C ASN A 40 13.38 -4.51 -5.99
N ALA A 41 14.31 -3.60 -5.70
CA ALA A 41 13.98 -2.24 -5.28
C ALA A 41 13.20 -1.48 -6.36
N CYS A 42 13.58 -1.64 -7.63
CA CYS A 42 12.88 -1.02 -8.75
C CYS A 42 11.47 -1.56 -8.96
N ALA A 43 11.27 -2.88 -8.83
CA ALA A 43 9.95 -3.47 -8.93
C ALA A 43 9.03 -3.04 -7.77
N ALA A 44 9.58 -2.95 -6.55
CA ALA A 44 8.85 -2.42 -5.40
C ALA A 44 8.44 -0.95 -5.63
N GLY A 45 9.37 -0.12 -6.11
CA GLY A 45 9.10 1.28 -6.44
C GLY A 45 8.06 1.46 -7.56
N ASP A 46 8.01 0.55 -8.55
CA ASP A 46 6.93 0.55 -9.56
C ASP A 46 5.57 0.22 -8.94
N PHE A 47 5.52 -0.80 -8.07
CA PHE A 47 4.30 -1.13 -7.35
C PHE A 47 3.81 0.04 -6.48
N GLU A 48 4.70 0.72 -5.75
CA GLU A 48 4.33 1.90 -4.96
C GLU A 48 3.71 3.02 -5.80
N LYS A 49 4.25 3.26 -7.01
CA LYS A 49 3.68 4.25 -7.94
C LYS A 49 2.28 3.82 -8.40
N ALA A 50 2.11 2.55 -8.75
CA ALA A 50 0.81 2.00 -9.12
C ALA A 50 -0.20 2.11 -7.96
N ASP A 51 0.21 1.80 -6.73
CA ASP A 51 -0.66 1.83 -5.56
C ASP A 51 -1.08 3.26 -5.19
N LYS A 52 -0.17 4.25 -5.31
CA LYS A 52 -0.52 5.67 -5.18
C LYS A 52 -1.58 6.09 -6.21
N ALA A 53 -1.44 5.67 -7.46
CA ALA A 53 -2.42 5.95 -8.50
C ALA A 53 -3.78 5.29 -8.21
N LEU A 54 -3.78 4.03 -7.76
CA LEU A 54 -4.98 3.31 -7.36
C LEU A 54 -5.70 4.03 -6.21
N ASN A 55 -4.99 4.45 -5.18
CA ASN A 55 -5.59 5.13 -4.02
C ASN A 55 -6.22 6.47 -4.42
N ALA A 56 -5.57 7.23 -5.29
CA ALA A 56 -6.16 8.45 -5.85
C ALA A 56 -7.45 8.17 -6.63
N ARG A 57 -7.44 7.14 -7.50
CA ARG A 57 -8.64 6.76 -8.27
C ARG A 57 -9.76 6.20 -7.39
N TRP A 58 -9.41 5.43 -6.36
CA TRP A 58 -10.34 4.88 -5.38
C TRP A 58 -11.16 6.00 -4.71
N LEU A 59 -10.50 7.06 -4.24
CA LEU A 59 -11.17 8.19 -3.60
C LEU A 59 -12.16 8.88 -4.56
N ALA A 60 -11.75 9.10 -5.82
CA ALA A 60 -12.62 9.70 -6.83
C ALA A 60 -13.86 8.82 -7.12
N THR A 61 -13.65 7.52 -7.33
CA THR A 61 -14.72 6.56 -7.66
C THR A 61 -15.69 6.39 -6.49
N LYS A 62 -15.16 6.31 -5.26
CA LYS A 62 -15.97 6.25 -4.04
C LYS A 62 -16.85 7.50 -3.88
N LYS A 63 -16.28 8.69 -4.15
CA LYS A 63 -17.05 9.95 -4.15
C LYS A 63 -18.17 9.94 -5.20
N ALA A 64 -17.92 9.42 -6.39
CA ALA A 64 -18.95 9.30 -7.43
C ALA A 64 -20.08 8.34 -7.02
N ALA A 65 -19.74 7.19 -6.42
CA ALA A 65 -20.71 6.23 -5.89
C ALA A 65 -21.56 6.83 -4.76
N ALA A 66 -20.95 7.56 -3.83
CA ALA A 66 -21.67 8.28 -2.78
C ALA A 66 -22.62 9.34 -3.36
N ALA A 67 -22.16 10.10 -4.36
CA ALA A 67 -22.99 11.08 -5.06
C ALA A 67 -24.15 10.41 -5.80
N TRP A 68 -23.97 9.21 -6.35
CA TRP A 68 -25.08 8.42 -6.93
C TRP A 68 -26.12 8.07 -5.87
N ASP A 69 -25.69 7.55 -4.72
CA ASP A 69 -26.58 7.20 -3.60
C ASP A 69 -27.40 8.39 -3.09
N HIS A 70 -26.87 9.60 -3.17
CA HIS A 70 -27.61 10.83 -2.85
C HIS A 70 -28.68 11.21 -3.89
N ARG A 71 -28.51 10.83 -5.16
CA ARG A 71 -29.47 11.14 -6.24
C ARG A 71 -30.60 10.11 -6.35
N VAL A 72 -30.35 8.87 -5.94
CA VAL A 72 -31.33 7.78 -6.01
C VAL A 72 -32.04 7.55 -4.67
N GLY A 73 -33.05 6.68 -4.67
CA GLY A 73 -33.85 6.40 -3.47
C GLY A 73 -35.26 5.85 -3.70
N SER A 74 -35.58 5.34 -4.89
CA SER A 74 -36.85 4.62 -5.14
C SER A 74 -36.65 3.10 -5.05
N ALA A 75 -37.73 2.33 -5.14
CA ALA A 75 -37.63 0.86 -5.19
C ALA A 75 -36.89 0.38 -6.45
N GLU A 76 -37.04 1.10 -7.56
CA GLU A 76 -36.41 0.83 -8.86
C GLU A 76 -34.95 1.31 -8.91
N GLN A 77 -34.58 2.30 -8.09
CA GLN A 77 -33.23 2.82 -7.96
C GLN A 77 -32.81 2.84 -6.49
N PRO A 78 -32.47 1.67 -5.93
CA PRO A 78 -32.06 1.57 -4.53
C PRO A 78 -30.67 2.18 -4.32
N ARG A 79 -30.46 2.66 -3.10
CA ARG A 79 -29.15 3.11 -2.62
C ARG A 79 -28.21 1.94 -2.31
N GLY A 80 -26.94 2.28 -2.12
CA GLY A 80 -25.88 1.42 -1.62
C GLY A 80 -24.83 1.09 -2.66
N ALA A 81 -24.62 1.96 -3.65
CA ALA A 81 -23.52 1.89 -4.59
C ALA A 81 -22.17 1.98 -3.86
N GLU A 82 -22.02 2.92 -2.90
CA GLU A 82 -20.77 3.11 -2.17
C GLU A 82 -20.39 1.86 -1.34
N GLU A 83 -21.37 1.28 -0.63
CA GLU A 83 -21.16 0.09 0.20
C GLU A 83 -20.73 -1.12 -0.66
N ARG A 84 -21.41 -1.34 -1.79
CA ARG A 84 -21.08 -2.44 -2.71
C ARG A 84 -19.71 -2.25 -3.33
N LEU A 85 -19.37 -1.02 -3.70
CA LEU A 85 -18.04 -0.67 -4.21
C LEU A 85 -16.94 -0.94 -3.16
N LEU A 86 -17.16 -0.57 -1.90
CA LEU A 86 -16.24 -0.87 -0.79
C LEU A 86 -16.05 -2.36 -0.58
N LYS A 87 -17.14 -3.14 -0.60
CA LYS A 87 -17.07 -4.60 -0.50
C LYS A 87 -16.27 -5.21 -1.65
N ALA A 88 -16.52 -4.76 -2.88
CA ALA A 88 -15.79 -5.22 -4.06
C ALA A 88 -14.29 -4.88 -3.98
N GLN A 89 -13.93 -3.67 -3.54
CA GLN A 89 -12.54 -3.26 -3.41
C GLN A 89 -11.78 -4.11 -2.38
N ARG A 90 -12.40 -4.44 -1.24
CA ARG A 90 -11.79 -5.32 -0.22
C ARG A 90 -11.59 -6.74 -0.74
N ALA A 91 -12.57 -7.28 -1.46
CA ALA A 91 -12.45 -8.59 -2.09
C ALA A 91 -11.34 -8.60 -3.15
N TRP A 92 -11.22 -7.51 -3.92
CA TRP A 92 -10.15 -7.35 -4.90
C TRP A 92 -8.75 -7.33 -4.26
N LEU A 93 -8.56 -6.68 -3.10
CA LEU A 93 -7.28 -6.71 -2.39
C LEU A 93 -6.89 -8.15 -2.00
N ALA A 94 -7.84 -8.92 -1.44
CA ALA A 94 -7.60 -10.32 -1.11
C ALA A 94 -7.27 -11.18 -2.35
N TYR A 95 -7.97 -10.95 -3.47
CA TYR A 95 -7.64 -11.57 -4.74
C TYR A 95 -6.23 -11.20 -5.21
N ARG A 96 -5.88 -9.90 -5.24
CA ARG A 96 -4.57 -9.42 -5.68
C ARG A 96 -3.45 -10.09 -4.90
N ASP A 97 -3.57 -10.08 -3.57
CA ASP A 97 -2.50 -10.55 -2.70
C ASP A 97 -2.33 -12.08 -2.83
N SER A 98 -3.43 -12.84 -2.88
CA SER A 98 -3.38 -14.29 -3.09
C SER A 98 -2.90 -14.68 -4.49
N GLN A 99 -3.33 -13.96 -5.52
CA GLN A 99 -2.88 -14.15 -6.90
C GLN A 99 -1.37 -13.90 -7.03
N CYS A 100 -0.86 -12.81 -6.45
CA CYS A 100 0.55 -12.48 -6.55
C CYS A 100 1.44 -13.39 -5.69
N ALA A 101 0.92 -13.93 -4.57
CA ALA A 101 1.57 -15.02 -3.85
C ALA A 101 1.69 -16.28 -4.73
N ALA A 102 0.62 -16.65 -5.44
CA ALA A 102 0.65 -17.81 -6.34
C ALA A 102 1.62 -17.60 -7.52
N VAL A 103 1.70 -16.40 -8.09
CA VAL A 103 2.67 -16.06 -9.15
C VAL A 103 4.11 -16.15 -8.63
N GLY A 104 4.37 -15.68 -7.41
CA GLY A 104 5.69 -15.75 -6.80
C GLY A 104 6.13 -17.16 -6.38
N PHE A 105 5.19 -18.10 -6.27
CA PHE A 105 5.45 -19.44 -5.74
C PHE A 105 6.50 -20.23 -6.54
N THR A 106 6.57 -20.04 -7.86
CA THR A 106 7.54 -20.75 -8.70
C THR A 106 9.00 -20.38 -8.41
N VAL A 107 9.22 -19.27 -7.71
CA VAL A 107 10.55 -18.76 -7.33
C VAL A 107 10.67 -18.59 -5.80
N GLU A 108 9.82 -19.27 -5.03
CA GLU A 108 9.75 -19.11 -3.58
C GLU A 108 11.10 -19.38 -2.88
N GLY A 109 11.47 -18.51 -1.95
CA GLY A 109 12.76 -18.52 -1.24
C GLY A 109 13.94 -18.00 -2.05
N GLY A 110 13.76 -17.74 -3.36
CA GLY A 110 14.80 -17.21 -4.23
C GLY A 110 14.92 -15.68 -4.17
N SER A 111 16.09 -15.16 -4.56
CA SER A 111 16.37 -13.72 -4.58
C SER A 111 15.50 -12.93 -5.57
N MET A 112 14.90 -13.60 -6.57
CA MET A 112 13.98 -12.98 -7.54
C MET A 112 12.52 -12.89 -7.06
N GLN A 113 12.14 -13.61 -6.00
CA GLN A 113 10.75 -13.64 -5.53
C GLN A 113 10.17 -12.23 -5.28
N PRO A 114 10.87 -11.30 -4.61
CA PRO A 114 10.33 -9.97 -4.36
C PRO A 114 10.03 -9.19 -5.65
N MET A 115 10.91 -9.25 -6.64
CA MET A 115 10.70 -8.64 -7.97
C MET A 115 9.48 -9.23 -8.66
N VAL A 116 9.34 -10.56 -8.69
CA VAL A 116 8.23 -11.24 -9.37
C VAL A 116 6.89 -10.89 -8.72
N VAL A 117 6.82 -10.94 -7.39
CA VAL A 117 5.61 -10.58 -6.63
C VAL A 117 5.26 -9.11 -6.84
N SER A 118 6.25 -8.20 -6.73
CA SER A 118 6.02 -6.76 -6.91
C SER A 118 5.55 -6.42 -8.34
N GLY A 119 6.08 -7.09 -9.36
CA GLY A 119 5.62 -6.95 -10.74
C GLY A 119 4.15 -7.33 -10.91
N CYS A 120 3.72 -8.45 -10.32
CA CYS A 120 2.31 -8.84 -10.30
C CYS A 120 1.43 -7.82 -9.58
N LEU A 121 1.86 -7.34 -8.41
CA LEU A 121 1.14 -6.35 -7.63
C LEU A 121 0.93 -5.07 -8.45
N ALA A 122 1.97 -4.58 -9.12
CA ALA A 122 1.91 -3.39 -9.95
C ALA A 122 0.94 -3.55 -11.14
N ASP A 123 1.01 -4.68 -11.86
CA ASP A 123 0.13 -4.96 -13.00
C ASP A 123 -1.36 -5.01 -12.61
N LEU A 124 -1.71 -5.82 -11.60
CA LEU A 124 -3.10 -5.90 -11.14
C LEU A 124 -3.61 -4.57 -10.61
N THR A 125 -2.75 -3.78 -9.97
CA THR A 125 -3.09 -2.47 -9.41
C THR A 125 -3.38 -1.44 -10.51
N ARG A 126 -2.63 -1.45 -11.62
CA ARG A 126 -2.92 -0.61 -12.79
C ARG A 126 -4.24 -0.99 -13.44
N LYS A 127 -4.48 -2.30 -13.68
CA LYS A 127 -5.75 -2.79 -14.22
C LYS A 127 -6.94 -2.37 -13.36
N ARG A 128 -6.81 -2.50 -12.04
CA ARG A 128 -7.87 -2.07 -11.12
C ARG A 128 -8.10 -0.56 -11.15
N THR A 129 -7.04 0.22 -11.33
CA THR A 129 -7.15 1.67 -11.49
C THR A 129 -7.99 2.02 -12.72
N GLU A 130 -7.83 1.32 -13.83
CA GLU A 130 -8.65 1.48 -15.05
C GLU A 130 -10.10 0.99 -14.87
N GLU A 131 -10.32 -0.10 -14.14
CA GLU A 131 -11.66 -0.58 -13.80
C GLU A 131 -12.43 0.43 -12.94
N LEU A 132 -11.79 0.96 -11.89
CA LEU A 132 -12.34 2.06 -11.08
C LEU A 132 -12.55 3.32 -11.93
N GLY A 133 -11.68 3.52 -12.93
CA GLY A 133 -11.90 4.31 -14.14
C GLY A 133 -13.35 4.27 -14.63
N THR A 134 -13.62 3.19 -15.31
CA THR A 134 -14.89 2.90 -15.98
C THR A 134 -16.09 2.92 -15.03
N LEU A 135 -15.93 2.41 -13.81
CA LEU A 135 -16.99 2.41 -12.79
C LEU A 135 -17.38 3.82 -12.36
N SER A 136 -16.43 4.73 -12.17
CA SER A 136 -16.72 6.10 -11.78
C SER A 136 -17.56 6.81 -12.85
N ASP A 137 -17.26 6.60 -14.13
CA ASP A 137 -17.98 7.24 -15.24
C ASP A 137 -19.43 6.74 -15.30
N SER A 138 -19.65 5.46 -14.94
CA SER A 138 -20.98 4.87 -14.84
C SER A 138 -21.85 5.44 -13.70
N PHE A 139 -21.23 6.04 -12.67
CA PHE A 139 -21.96 6.73 -11.60
C PHE A 139 -22.22 8.21 -11.89
N VAL A 140 -21.64 8.77 -12.94
CA VAL A 140 -21.81 10.19 -13.30
C VAL A 140 -22.85 10.35 -14.41
N ASN A 141 -22.92 9.39 -15.33
CA ASN A 141 -23.96 9.32 -16.38
C ASN A 141 -25.33 8.93 -15.81
#